data_AF-A0A1Q6ELC6-F1
#
_entry.id   AF-A0A1Q6ELC6-F1
#
_cell.length_a   1.000
_cell.length_b   1.000
_cell.length_c   1.000
_cell.angle_alpha   90.00
_cell.angle_beta   90.00
_cell.angle_gamma   90.00
#
_symmetry.space_group_name_H-M   'P 1'
#
loop_
_entity.id
_entity.type
_entity.pdbx_description
1 polymer ?
#
loop_
_entity_poly.entity_id
_entity_poly.type
_entity_poly.pdbx_seq_one_letter_code
_entity_poly.pdbx_strand_id
1 'polypeptide(L)' 'MDIKRTIKANGLTVKEVAEKMGITPVGLSQHINGNPSVEVLERIAAAIGCNVGDFFAPQPTNTITCPHCGKLIKVEKGE' A
#
# COMPACT_ATOMS: atom_id res chain seq x y z
N MET A 1 3.64 -5.91 0.69
CA MET A 1 3.51 -4.53 0.18
C MET A 1 3.83 -4.57 -1.30
N ASP A 2 2.94 -4.10 -2.16
CA ASP A 2 3.08 -4.16 -3.62
C ASP A 2 2.67 -2.83 -4.26
N ILE A 3 3.58 -1.87 -4.17
CA ILE A 3 3.40 -0.51 -4.74
C ILE A 3 3.25 -0.59 -6.26
N LYS A 4 3.97 -1.51 -6.91
CA LYS A 4 3.95 -1.67 -8.37
C LYS A 4 2.57 -2.12 -8.87
N ARG A 5 1.89 -3.00 -8.13
CA ARG A 5 0.50 -3.37 -8.40
C ARG A 5 -0.43 -2.16 -8.28
N THR A 6 -0.30 -1.37 -7.22
CA THR A 6 -1.16 -0.18 -6.99
C THR A 6 -0.99 0.86 -8.08
N ILE A 7 0.24 1.12 -8.54
CA ILE A 7 0.52 2.01 -9.68
C ILE A 7 -0.24 1.56 -10.93
N LYS A 8 -0.14 0.27 -11.28
CA LYS A 8 -0.84 -0.30 -12.44
C LYS A 8 -2.36 -0.29 -12.30
N ALA A 9 -2.87 -0.57 -11.10
CA ALA A 9 -4.31 -0.57 -10.82
C ALA A 9 -4.92 0.83 -10.99
N ASN A 10 -4.13 1.88 -10.78
CA ASN A 10 -4.53 3.27 -11.01
C ASN A 10 -4.26 3.75 -12.46
N GLY A 11 -3.89 2.85 -13.38
CA GLY A 11 -3.65 3.19 -14.79
C GLY A 11 -2.40 4.05 -15.03
N LEU A 12 -1.48 4.11 -14.06
CA LEU A 12 -0.25 4.90 -14.14
C LEU A 12 0.94 4.00 -14.47
N THR A 13 1.98 4.62 -14.99
CA THR A 13 3.31 4.02 -15.12
C THR A 13 4.24 4.47 -13.99
N VAL A 14 5.29 3.70 -13.73
CA VAL A 14 6.34 4.08 -12.76
C VAL A 14 6.98 5.40 -13.15
N LYS A 15 7.11 5.68 -14.45
CA LYS A 15 7.66 6.95 -14.95
C LYS A 15 6.78 8.13 -14.57
N GLU A 16 5.48 8.06 -14.82
CA GLU A 16 4.55 9.14 -14.50
C GLU A 16 4.48 9.42 -13.00
N VAL A 17 4.52 8.37 -12.16
CA VAL A 17 4.54 8.54 -10.70
C VAL A 17 5.86 9.19 -10.26
N ALA A 18 7.00 8.81 -10.84
CA ALA A 18 8.28 9.43 -10.54
C ALA A 18 8.30 10.92 -10.95
N GLU A 19 7.73 11.25 -12.11
CA GLU A 19 7.56 12.64 -12.59
C GLU A 19 6.69 13.46 -11.63
N LYS A 20 5.54 12.91 -11.20
CA LYS A 20 4.67 13.56 -10.19
C LYS A 20 5.36 13.76 -8.84
N MET A 21 6.27 12.86 -8.46
CA MET A 21 7.06 12.97 -7.23
C MET A 21 8.29 13.89 -7.36
N GLY A 22 8.64 14.32 -8.58
CA GLY A 22 9.84 15.11 -8.86
C GLY A 22 11.15 14.33 -8.67
N ILE A 23 11.14 13.00 -8.86
CA ILE A 23 12.31 12.13 -8.71
C ILE A 23 12.59 11.33 -9.99
N THR A 24 13.75 10.68 -10.07
CA THR A 24 14.06 9.82 -11.21
C THR A 24 13.29 8.50 -11.14
N PRO A 25 12.94 7.88 -12.29
CA PRO A 25 12.32 6.55 -12.33
C PRO A 25 13.16 5.47 -11.63
N VAL A 26 14.49 5.62 -11.67
CA VAL A 26 15.43 4.74 -10.96
C VAL A 26 15.31 4.93 -9.44
N GLY A 27 15.26 6.17 -8.96
CA GLY A 27 15.04 6.48 -7.54
C GLY A 27 13.71 5.92 -7.03
N LEU A 28 12.64 6.08 -7.79
CA LEU A 28 11.35 5.45 -7.45
C LEU A 28 11.44 3.93 -7.45
N SER A 29 12.14 3.33 -8.42
CA SER A 29 12.33 1.87 -8.47
C SER A 29 13.09 1.33 -7.26
N GLN A 30 14.05 2.09 -6.70
CA GLN A 30 14.72 1.71 -5.45
C GLN A 30 13.75 1.71 -4.27
N HIS A 31 12.86 2.71 -4.17
CA HIS A 31 11.83 2.73 -3.14
C HIS A 31 10.80 1.60 -3.29
N ILE A 32 10.39 1.28 -4.53
CA ILE A 32 9.43 0.20 -4.80
C ILE A 32 9.98 -1.16 -4.39
N ASN A 33 11.26 -1.43 -4.65
CA ASN A 33 11.88 -2.74 -4.38
C ASN A 33 12.57 -2.81 -3.01
N GLY A 34 12.64 -1.71 -2.28
CA GLY A 34 13.29 -1.61 -0.98
C GLY A 34 12.32 -1.54 0.20
N ASN A 35 12.81 -0.99 1.32
CA ASN A 35 12.02 -0.67 2.50
C ASN A 35 11.95 0.85 2.69
N PRO A 36 11.03 1.56 2.00
CA PRO A 36 10.89 3.00 2.11
C PRO A 36 10.43 3.42 3.52
N SER A 37 10.70 4.68 3.88
CA SER A 37 10.13 5.29 5.08
C SER A 37 8.63 5.54 4.89
N VAL A 38 7.91 5.73 6.01
CA VAL A 38 6.48 6.08 5.99
C VAL A 38 6.24 7.36 5.19
N GLU A 39 7.07 8.38 5.36
CA GLU A 39 7.00 9.62 4.58
C GLU A 39 7.08 9.36 3.06
N VAL A 40 7.98 8.47 2.64
CA VAL A 40 8.10 8.11 1.22
C VAL A 40 6.87 7.37 0.74
N LEU A 41 6.30 6.47 1.54
CA LEU A 41 5.05 5.79 1.20
C LEU A 41 3.90 6.79 1.02
N GLU A 42 3.76 7.75 1.93
CA GLU A 42 2.74 8.81 1.84
C GLU A 42 2.90 9.65 0.57
N ARG A 43 4.14 10.02 0.22
CA ARG A 43 4.41 10.75 -1.03
C ARG A 43 4.07 9.94 -2.27
N ILE A 44 4.38 8.64 -2.29
CA ILE A 44 4.01 7.75 -3.40
C ILE A 44 2.48 7.66 -3.49
N ALA A 45 1.78 7.51 -2.36
CA ALA A 45 0.33 7.41 -2.30
C ALA A 45 -0.33 8.69 -2.83
N ALA A 46 0.18 9.85 -2.41
CA ALA A 46 -0.26 11.16 -2.90
C ALA A 46 -0.04 11.34 -4.41
N ALA A 47 1.10 10.88 -4.94
CA ALA A 47 1.39 10.96 -6.37
C ALA A 47 0.49 10.03 -7.22
N ILE A 48 0.09 8.88 -6.66
CA ILE A 48 -0.85 7.96 -7.29
C ILE A 48 -2.31 8.44 -7.14
N GLY A 49 -2.62 9.13 -6.03
CA GLY A 49 -3.99 9.48 -5.64
C GLY A 49 -4.72 8.38 -4.87
N CYS A 50 -3.98 7.53 -4.14
CA CYS A 50 -4.51 6.43 -3.34
C CYS A 50 -4.14 6.58 -1.85
N ASN A 51 -4.57 5.65 -1.01
CA ASN A 51 -4.14 5.58 0.38
C ASN A 51 -2.92 4.65 0.53
N VAL A 52 -2.11 4.86 1.57
CA VAL A 52 -0.94 4.00 1.87
C VAL A 52 -1.37 2.55 2.11
N GLY A 53 -2.55 2.35 2.68
CA GLY A 53 -3.15 1.02 2.88
C GLY A 53 -3.34 0.22 1.59
N ASP A 54 -3.51 0.89 0.45
CA ASP A 54 -3.71 0.25 -0.86
C ASP A 54 -2.43 -0.42 -1.39
N PHE A 55 -1.27 -0.17 -0.77
CA PHE A 55 -0.04 -0.90 -1.05
C PHE A 55 -0.01 -2.27 -0.37
N PHE A 56 -0.92 -2.55 0.55
CA PHE A 56 -0.95 -3.78 1.32
C PHE A 56 -2.10 -4.67 0.85
N ALA A 57 -2.05 -5.95 1.22
CA ALA A 57 -3.16 -6.84 0.94
C ALA A 57 -4.40 -6.38 1.72
N PRO A 58 -5.61 -6.48 1.15
CA PRO A 58 -6.83 -6.16 1.89
C PRO A 58 -6.91 -7.02 3.14
N GLN A 59 -7.11 -6.36 4.28
CA GLN A 59 -7.19 -7.02 5.57
C GLN A 59 -8.61 -7.55 5.74
N PRO A 60 -8.80 -8.78 6.25
CA PRO A 60 -10.13 -9.27 6.59
C PRO A 60 -10.80 -8.32 7.59
N THR A 61 -11.87 -7.64 7.16
CA THR A 61 -12.55 -6.57 7.93
C THR A 61 -13.36 -7.11 9.10
N ASN A 62 -13.66 -8.41 9.09
CA ASN A 62 -14.50 -9.07 10.07
C ASN A 62 -13.72 -10.04 10.96
N THR A 63 -12.41 -9.86 11.11
CA THR A 63 -11.60 -10.72 11.98
C THR A 63 -10.94 -9.92 13.09
N ILE A 64 -11.04 -10.42 14.32
CA ILE A 64 -10.27 -9.94 15.47
C ILE A 64 -9.26 -11.00 15.89
N THR A 65 -8.11 -10.57 16.39
CA THR A 65 -7.09 -11.48 16.96
C THR A 65 -7.39 -11.71 18.44
N CYS A 66 -7.54 -12.97 18.85
CA CYS A 66 -7.77 -13.30 20.25
C CYS A 66 -6.55 -12.92 21.12
N PRO A 67 -6.69 -12.05 22.14
CA PRO A 67 -5.55 -11.61 22.96
C PRO A 67 -4.96 -12.71 23.83
N HIS A 68 -5.65 -13.84 24.02
CA HIS A 68 -5.21 -14.96 24.86
C HIS A 68 -4.47 -16.06 24.09
N CYS A 69 -4.79 -16.26 22.80
CA CYS A 69 -4.22 -17.37 22.02
C CYS A 69 -3.73 -17.00 20.62
N GLY A 70 -3.92 -15.76 20.18
CA GLY A 70 -3.47 -15.27 18.87
C GLY A 70 -4.27 -15.78 17.66
N LYS A 71 -5.31 -16.60 17.87
CA LYS A 71 -6.17 -17.09 16.78
C LYS A 71 -7.08 -15.99 16.24
N LEU A 72 -7.35 -16.04 14.94
CA LEU A 72 -8.33 -15.17 14.28
C LEU A 72 -9.76 -15.63 14.61
N ILE A 73 -10.60 -14.70 15.05
CA ILE A 73 -12.02 -14.90 15.31
C ILE A 73 -12.79 -14.09 14.26
N LYS A 74 -13.63 -14.77 13.46
CA LYS A 74 -14.55 -14.10 12.53
C LYS A 74 -15.77 -13.59 13.29
N VAL A 75 -16.12 -12.33 13.08
CA VAL A 75 -17.30 -11.67 13.65
C VAL A 75 -18.35 -11.55 12.56
N GLU A 76 -19.54 -12.07 12.81
CA GLU A 76 -20.68 -11.97 11.92
C GLU A 76 -21.73 -11.05 12.56
N LYS A 77 -22.51 -10.35 11.73
CA LYS A 77 -23.62 -9.52 12.23
C LYS A 77 -24.68 -10.47 12.80
N GLY A 78 -24.98 -10.35 14.09
CA GLY A 78 -26.15 -11.01 14.66
C GLY A 78 -27.43 -10.41 14.08
N GLU A 79 -28.32 -11.27 13.59
CA GLU A 79 -29.70 -10.91 13.20
C GLU A 79 -30.55 -10.50 14.40
#